data_AF-A0A7J2NKM7-F1
#
_entry.id   AF-A0A7J2NKM7-F1
#
_cell.length_a   1.000
_cell.length_b   1.000
_cell.length_c   1.000
_cell.angle_alpha   90.00
_cell.angle_beta   90.00
_cell.angle_gamma   90.00
#
_symmetry.space_group_name_H-M   'P 1'
#
loop_
_entity.id
_entity.type
_entity.pdbx_description
1 polymer ?
#
loop_
_entity_poly.entity_id
_entity_poly.type
_entity_poly.pdbx_seq_one_letter_code
_entity_poly.pdbx_strand_id
1 'polypeptide(L)'
;MLNELKQIRELLAAKPAPPPPPSKGLWEEFKAFLENYKVMGLAVAFIMGLYLGQLIQSLTKDLLLPAIGLAIPGLDNLSELAYNINEQIFGLGNFLVALITFIIVAFVIFLMVKVTKKWGIT
;
A
#
# COMPACT_ATOMS: atom_id res chain seq x y z
N MET A 1 -50.64 -43.33 14.44
CA MET A 1 -50.78 -42.32 13.37
C MET A 1 -51.04 -40.91 13.90
N LEU A 2 -52.23 -40.54 14.39
CA LEU A 2 -52.48 -39.13 14.82
C LEU A 2 -51.69 -38.69 16.07
N ASN A 3 -51.41 -39.59 17.01
CA ASN A 3 -50.62 -39.27 18.20
C ASN A 3 -49.12 -39.08 17.90
N GLU A 4 -48.59 -39.83 16.94
CA GLU A 4 -47.19 -39.69 16.50
C GLU A 4 -46.98 -38.39 15.71
N LEU A 5 -47.97 -37.97 14.91
CA LEU A 5 -47.94 -36.69 14.23
C LEU A 5 -47.99 -35.51 15.21
N LYS A 6 -48.74 -35.65 16.31
CA LYS A 6 -48.73 -34.66 17.41
C LYS A 6 -47.36 -34.63 18.09
N GLN A 7 -46.77 -35.78 18.39
CA GLN A 7 -45.44 -35.89 19.01
C GLN A 7 -44.31 -35.35 18.11
N ILE A 8 -44.39 -35.57 16.79
CA ILE A 8 -43.44 -34.99 15.82
C ILE A 8 -43.63 -33.48 15.73
N ARG A 9 -44.87 -32.98 15.68
CA ARG A 9 -45.15 -31.54 15.70
C ARG A 9 -44.68 -30.88 16.99
N GLU A 10 -44.78 -31.58 18.11
CA GLU A 10 -44.33 -31.13 19.42
C GLU A 10 -42.81 -31.19 19.54
N LEU A 11 -42.12 -32.23 19.03
CA LEU A 11 -40.65 -32.30 18.95
C LEU A 11 -40.05 -31.26 17.98
N LEU A 12 -40.79 -30.90 16.93
CA LEU A 12 -40.44 -29.82 16.02
C LEU A 12 -40.72 -28.43 16.62
N ALA A 13 -41.75 -28.30 17.47
CA ALA A 13 -42.08 -27.06 18.19
C ALA A 13 -41.26 -26.86 19.47
N ALA A 14 -40.77 -27.95 20.08
CA ALA A 14 -40.04 -27.96 21.34
C ALA A 14 -38.53 -27.85 21.15
N LYS A 15 -38.00 -27.84 19.92
CA LYS A 15 -36.63 -27.37 19.71
C LYS A 15 -36.68 -25.86 19.91
N PRO A 16 -36.20 -25.33 21.06
CA PRO A 16 -36.23 -23.90 21.29
C PRO A 16 -35.53 -23.26 20.11
N ALA A 17 -36.15 -22.23 19.51
CA ALA A 17 -35.45 -21.41 18.54
C ALA A 17 -34.07 -21.09 19.15
N PRO A 18 -32.95 -21.31 18.42
CA PRO A 18 -31.63 -21.02 18.94
C PRO A 18 -31.69 -19.64 19.61
N PRO A 19 -31.21 -19.49 20.86
CA PRO A 19 -31.23 -18.19 21.51
C PRO A 19 -30.70 -17.17 20.51
N PRO A 20 -31.38 -16.02 20.31
CA PRO A 20 -30.92 -15.01 19.38
C PRO A 20 -29.42 -14.81 19.66
N PRO A 21 -28.56 -14.85 18.63
CA PRO A 21 -27.13 -14.71 18.84
C PRO A 21 -26.93 -13.49 19.75
N PRO A 22 -26.15 -13.63 20.84
CA PRO A 22 -25.96 -12.53 21.78
C PRO A 22 -25.63 -11.29 20.96
N SER A 23 -26.26 -10.16 21.26
CA SER A 23 -26.01 -8.90 20.56
C SER A 23 -24.50 -8.66 20.61
N LYS A 24 -23.81 -9.01 19.53
CA LYS A 24 -22.37 -8.90 19.44
C LYS A 24 -22.10 -7.42 19.63
N GLY A 25 -21.31 -7.06 20.64
CA GLY A 25 -20.96 -5.66 20.83
C GLY A 25 -20.37 -5.10 19.53
N LEU A 26 -20.50 -3.79 19.31
CA LEU A 26 -19.98 -3.11 18.10
C LEU A 26 -18.52 -3.52 17.78
N TRP A 27 -17.73 -3.87 18.78
CA TRP A 27 -16.37 -4.40 18.64
C TRP A 27 -16.29 -5.76 17.92
N GLU A 28 -17.18 -6.69 18.24
CA GLU A 28 -17.25 -7.99 17.58
C GLU A 28 -17.78 -7.86 16.15
N GLU A 29 -18.73 -6.95 15.91
CA GLU A 29 -19.20 -6.60 14.56
C GLU A 29 -18.07 -5.97 13.72
N PHE A 30 -17.29 -5.08 14.33
CA PHE A 30 -16.13 -4.48 13.69
C PHE A 30 -15.04 -5.50 13.37
N LYS A 31 -14.70 -6.39 14.30
CA LYS A 31 -13.75 -7.47 14.03
C LYS A 31 -14.25 -8.39 12.91
N ALA A 32 -15.52 -8.77 12.96
CA ALA A 32 -16.15 -9.58 11.91
C ALA A 32 -16.12 -8.86 10.55
N PHE A 33 -16.32 -7.54 10.52
CA PHE A 33 -16.15 -6.73 9.31
C PHE A 33 -14.71 -6.81 8.77
N LEU A 34 -13.70 -6.58 9.59
CA LEU A 34 -12.30 -6.64 9.14
C LEU A 34 -11.93 -8.03 8.56
N GLU A 35 -12.45 -9.10 9.16
CA GLU A 35 -12.26 -10.47 8.69
C GLU A 35 -13.04 -10.75 7.39
N ASN A 36 -14.32 -10.40 7.34
CA ASN A 36 -15.20 -10.63 6.17
C ASN A 36 -14.71 -9.91 4.92
N TYR A 37 -14.18 -8.69 5.08
CA TYR A 37 -13.69 -7.88 3.97
C TYR A 37 -12.18 -8.03 3.71
N LYS A 38 -11.49 -8.94 4.42
CA LYS A 38 -10.04 -9.20 4.29
C LYS A 38 -9.17 -7.94 4.41
N VAL A 39 -9.64 -6.93 5.15
CA VAL A 39 -9.02 -5.59 5.23
C VAL A 39 -7.63 -5.66 5.85
N MET A 40 -7.38 -6.63 6.73
CA MET A 40 -6.07 -6.82 7.36
C MET A 40 -4.95 -7.06 6.35
N GLY A 41 -5.19 -7.86 5.31
CA GLY A 41 -4.19 -8.12 4.27
C GLY A 41 -3.90 -6.87 3.43
N LEU A 42 -4.93 -6.10 3.11
CA LEU A 42 -4.79 -4.82 2.41
C LEU A 42 -4.01 -3.81 3.24
N ALA A 43 -4.32 -3.70 4.54
CA ALA A 43 -3.65 -2.78 5.45
C ALA A 43 -2.15 -3.07 5.56
N VAL A 44 -1.77 -4.35 5.72
CA VAL A 44 -0.36 -4.76 5.77
C VAL A 44 0.34 -4.46 4.45
N ALA A 45 -0.26 -4.82 3.32
CA ALA A 45 0.32 -4.54 2.00
C ALA A 45 0.53 -3.04 1.76
N PHE A 46 -0.45 -2.21 2.14
CA PHE A 46 -0.38 -0.76 1.99
C PHE A 46 0.72 -0.15 2.88
N ILE A 47 0.76 -0.49 4.16
CA ILE A 47 1.78 0.01 5.09
C ILE A 47 3.18 -0.39 4.62
N MET A 48 3.37 -1.66 4.25
CA MET A 48 4.64 -2.14 3.71
C MET A 48 5.02 -1.41 2.41
N GLY A 49 4.05 -1.17 1.52
CA GLY A 49 4.25 -0.40 0.30
C GLY A 49 4.68 1.05 0.56
N LEU A 50 4.06 1.72 1.54
CA LEU A 50 4.44 3.09 1.94
C LEU A 50 5.88 3.15 2.45
N TYR A 51 6.25 2.29 3.39
CA TYR A 51 7.60 2.28 3.96
C TYR A 51 8.66 1.85 2.94
N LEU A 52 8.37 0.86 2.10
CA LEU A 52 9.28 0.46 1.02
C LEU A 52 9.50 1.60 0.03
N GLY A 53 8.43 2.33 -0.33
CA GLY A 53 8.52 3.52 -1.17
C GLY A 53 9.40 4.61 -0.56
N GLN A 54 9.28 4.85 0.76
CA GLN A 54 10.13 5.80 1.48
C GLN A 54 11.60 5.37 1.50
N LEU A 55 11.87 4.08 1.74
CA LEU A 55 13.23 3.53 1.74
C LEU A 55 13.90 3.70 0.38
N ILE A 56 13.19 3.39 -0.70
CA ILE A 56 13.69 3.57 -2.07
C ILE A 56 13.94 5.07 -2.35
N GLN A 57 13.03 5.95 -1.92
CA GLN A 57 13.21 7.38 -2.09
C GLN A 57 14.44 7.91 -1.36
N SER A 58 14.67 7.49 -0.11
CA SER A 58 15.87 7.87 0.65
C SER A 58 17.14 7.36 -0.02
N LEU A 59 17.17 6.10 -0.47
CA LEU A 59 18.32 5.57 -1.21
C LEU A 59 18.62 6.39 -2.47
N THR A 60 17.60 6.79 -3.22
CA THR A 60 17.82 7.60 -4.43
C THR A 60 18.19 9.05 -4.11
N LYS A 61 17.45 9.71 -3.22
CA LYS A 61 17.63 11.13 -2.91
C LYS A 61 18.90 11.40 -2.10
N ASP A 62 19.20 10.52 -1.14
CA ASP A 62 20.26 10.77 -0.15
C ASP A 62 21.59 10.12 -0.54
N LEU A 63 21.56 9.09 -1.40
CA LEU A 63 22.77 8.38 -1.82
C LEU A 63 23.07 8.58 -3.32
N LEU A 64 22.10 8.33 -4.19
CA LEU A 64 22.36 8.36 -5.64
C LEU A 64 22.43 9.77 -6.22
N LEU A 65 21.53 10.68 -5.85
CA LEU A 65 21.55 12.06 -6.36
C LEU A 65 22.86 12.78 -6.00
N PRO A 66 23.37 12.72 -4.74
CA PRO A 66 24.67 13.31 -4.41
C PRO A 66 25.82 12.62 -5.17
N ALA A 67 25.80 11.29 -5.30
CA ALA A 67 26.84 10.57 -6.05
C ALA A 67 26.87 10.94 -7.54
N ILE A 68 25.70 11.15 -8.16
CA ILE A 68 25.58 11.58 -9.56
C ILE A 68 25.94 13.06 -9.71
N GLY A 69 25.54 13.92 -8.78
CA GLY A 69 25.91 15.34 -8.77
C GLY A 69 27.43 15.55 -8.68
N LEU A 70 28.12 14.69 -7.91
CA LEU A 70 29.59 14.67 -7.86
C LEU A 70 30.22 14.17 -9.18
N ALA A 71 29.57 13.23 -9.87
CA ALA A 71 30.09 12.65 -11.11
C ALA A 71 29.83 13.53 -12.36
N ILE A 72 28.79 14.36 -12.33
CA ILE A 72 28.41 15.27 -13.42
C ILE A 72 28.38 16.71 -12.86
N PRO A 73 29.52 17.43 -12.86
CA PRO A 73 29.55 18.80 -12.40
C PRO A 73 28.59 19.66 -13.24
N GLY A 74 27.61 20.29 -12.59
CA GLY A 74 26.60 21.15 -13.23
C GLY A 74 25.19 20.57 -13.34
N LEU A 75 24.93 19.34 -12.86
CA LEU A 75 23.57 18.82 -12.71
C LEU A 75 22.76 19.64 -11.68
N ASP A 76 23.46 20.17 -10.67
CA ASP A 76 22.94 21.03 -9.61
C ASP A 76 22.37 22.35 -10.20
N ASN A 77 22.98 22.83 -11.28
CA ASN A 77 22.62 24.07 -11.99
C ASN A 77 21.42 23.92 -12.93
N LEU A 78 20.85 22.71 -13.08
CA LEU A 78 19.61 22.52 -13.87
C LEU A 78 18.38 23.02 -13.11
N SER A 79 18.42 23.02 -11.78
CA SER A 79 17.39 23.62 -10.91
C SER A 79 17.40 25.15 -10.98
N GLU A 80 18.54 25.72 -11.34
CA GLU A 80 18.75 27.17 -11.53
C GLU A 80 18.35 27.66 -12.92
N LEU A 81 17.98 26.77 -13.85
CA LEU A 81 17.21 27.13 -15.06
C LEU A 81 15.75 27.46 -14.67
N ALA A 82 15.59 28.52 -13.90
CA ALA A 82 14.34 29.19 -13.65
C ALA A 82 14.29 30.42 -14.54
N TYR A 83 13.54 30.34 -15.65
CA TYR A 83 13.32 31.49 -16.51
C TYR A 83 12.19 32.33 -15.91
N ASN A 84 12.56 33.43 -15.24
CA ASN A 84 11.59 34.37 -14.68
C ASN A 84 11.02 35.23 -15.82
N ILE A 85 9.78 34.96 -16.22
CA ILE A 85 9.00 35.84 -17.08
C ILE A 85 7.87 36.40 -16.22
N ASN A 86 7.84 37.71 -15.99
CA ASN A 86 6.78 38.41 -15.26
C ASN A 86 6.44 37.82 -13.87
N GLU A 87 7.45 37.67 -12.99
CA GLU A 87 7.29 37.20 -11.60
C GLU A 87 6.75 35.77 -11.43
N GLN A 88 6.59 35.02 -12.52
CA GLN A 88 6.15 33.63 -12.51
C GLN A 88 7.34 32.70 -12.76
N ILE A 89 7.66 31.89 -11.74
CA ILE A 89 8.76 30.92 -11.79
C ILE A 89 8.29 29.71 -12.63
N PHE A 90 8.64 29.69 -13.93
CA PHE A 90 8.47 28.49 -14.75
C PHE A 90 9.56 27.47 -14.39
N GLY A 91 9.22 26.54 -13.51
CA GLY A 91 10.11 25.48 -13.01
C GLY A 91 10.37 24.35 -14.02
N LEU A 92 10.77 24.68 -15.26
CA LEU A 92 11.25 23.70 -16.25
C LEU A 92 12.42 22.87 -15.70
N GLY A 93 13.31 23.50 -14.93
CA GLY A 93 14.38 22.84 -14.17
C GLY A 93 13.86 21.80 -13.18
N ASN A 94 12.91 22.18 -12.32
CA ASN A 94 12.32 21.26 -11.32
C ASN A 94 11.64 20.04 -11.96
N PHE A 95 10.95 20.24 -13.09
CA PHE A 95 10.34 19.13 -13.82
C PHE A 95 11.39 18.17 -14.40
N LEU A 96 12.46 18.69 -15.00
CA LEU A 96 13.56 17.87 -15.54
C LEU A 96 14.30 17.11 -14.43
N VAL A 97 14.55 17.74 -13.29
CA VAL A 97 15.13 17.07 -12.11
C VAL A 97 14.21 15.97 -11.60
N ALA A 98 12.90 16.21 -11.52
CA ALA A 98 11.92 15.20 -11.15
C ALA A 98 11.87 14.03 -12.15
N LEU A 99 11.97 14.32 -13.44
CA LEU A 99 11.99 13.31 -14.51
C LEU A 99 13.25 12.45 -14.46
N ILE A 100 14.42 13.06 -14.30
CA ILE A 100 15.70 12.35 -14.13
C ILE A 100 15.65 11.47 -12.87
N THR A 101 15.14 12.02 -11.76
CA THR A 101 14.95 11.28 -10.51
C THR A 101 14.04 10.07 -10.70
N PHE A 102 12.93 10.23 -11.42
CA PHE A 102 12.01 9.13 -11.72
C PHE A 102 12.70 8.00 -12.50
N ILE A 103 13.48 8.33 -13.53
CA ILE A 103 14.23 7.35 -14.33
C ILE A 103 15.24 6.60 -13.46
N ILE A 104 15.95 7.30 -12.57
CA ILE A 104 16.91 6.70 -11.64
C ILE A 104 16.21 5.76 -10.65
N VAL A 105 15.12 6.20 -10.02
CA VAL A 105 14.34 5.36 -9.09
C VAL A 105 13.86 4.09 -9.81
N ALA A 106 13.32 4.22 -11.03
CA ALA A 106 12.86 3.09 -11.81
C ALA A 106 14.00 2.10 -12.11
N PHE A 107 15.20 2.61 -12.43
CA PHE A 107 16.38 1.79 -12.67
C PHE A 107 16.86 1.05 -11.41
N VAL A 108 16.81 1.70 -10.24
CA VAL A 108 17.19 1.10 -8.95
C VAL A 108 16.21 0.00 -8.55
N ILE A 109 14.91 0.23 -8.71
CA ILE A 109 13.88 -0.79 -8.47
C ILE A 109 14.11 -1.98 -9.40
N PHE A 110 14.39 -1.73 -10.68
CA PHE A 110 14.72 -2.78 -11.64
C PHE A 110 15.93 -3.60 -11.19
N LEU A 111 17.00 -2.96 -10.72
CA LEU A 111 18.18 -3.66 -10.20
C LEU A 111 17.82 -4.49 -8.96
N MET A 112 17.03 -3.97 -8.02
CA MET A 112 16.59 -4.73 -6.85
C MET A 112 15.78 -5.98 -7.25
N VAL A 113 14.80 -5.85 -8.15
CA VAL A 113 14.00 -6.99 -8.63
C VAL A 113 14.88 -8.01 -9.37
N LYS A 114 15.86 -7.53 -10.15
CA LYS A 114 16.82 -8.41 -10.83
C LYS A 114 17.70 -9.17 -9.83
N VAL A 115 18.10 -8.52 -8.74
CA VAL A 115 18.86 -9.15 -7.65
C VAL A 115 17.98 -10.18 -6.94
N THR A 116 16.77 -9.85 -6.51
CA THR A 116 15.90 -10.83 -5.82
C THR A 116 15.60 -12.05 -6.71
N LYS A 117 15.38 -11.85 -8.01
CA LYS A 117 15.24 -12.96 -8.99
C LYS A 117 16.51 -13.80 -9.10
N LYS A 118 17.70 -13.18 -9.12
CA LYS A 118 18.99 -13.89 -9.19
C LYS A 118 19.24 -14.75 -7.95
N TRP A 119 18.70 -14.35 -6.79
CA TRP A 119 18.89 -15.05 -5.52
C TRP A 119 17.79 -16.08 -5.22
N GLY A 120 16.85 -16.28 -6.14
CA GLY A 120 15.79 -17.31 -6.01
C GLY A 120 14.76 -17.02 -4.92
N ILE A 121 14.64 -15.76 -4.49
CA ILE A 121 13.70 -15.33 -3.43
C ILE A 121 12.31 -15.00 -4.02
N THR A 122 12.20 -14.96 -5.34
CA THR A 122 10.96 -14.83 -6.13
C THR A 122 11.11 -15.52 -7.47
#